data_AF-A0A3C1BDE8-F1
#
_entry.id   AF-A0A3C1BDE8-F1
#
_cell.length_a   1.000
_cell.length_b   1.000
_cell.length_c   1.000
_cell.angle_alpha   90.00
_cell.angle_beta   90.00
_cell.angle_gamma   90.00
#
_symmetry.space_group_name_H-M   'P 1'
#
loop_
_entity.id
_entity.type
_entity.pdbx_description
1 polymer ?
#
loop_
_entity_poly.entity_id
_entity_poly.type
_entity_poly.pdbx_seq_one_letter_code
_entity_poly.pdbx_strand_id
1 'polypeptide(L)'
;MKKKLILITAIVFAYQVSNAQTEKGSQTLGLNFGFSSSNSNYVTVIPSTSPLTTSINSFNIGPTYSYFIANNLDIGASLSYSSPSTTNTTGNIATTNDTYPTNVTSGNFTGNLIYP
;
A
#
# COMPACT_ATOMS: atom_id res chain seq x y z
N MET A 1 -18.80 -12.08 24.39
CA MET A 1 -18.34 -11.05 25.36
C MET A 1 -16.94 -10.52 25.02
N LYS A 2 -15.93 -11.39 24.78
CA LYS A 2 -14.54 -10.99 24.45
C LYS A 2 -14.37 -10.00 23.28
N LYS A 3 -15.14 -10.16 22.18
CA LYS A 3 -15.07 -9.29 20.99
C LYS A 3 -15.48 -7.83 21.26
N LYS A 4 -16.47 -7.62 22.14
CA LYS A 4 -16.93 -6.28 22.55
C LYS A 4 -15.90 -5.58 23.42
N LEU A 5 -15.17 -6.35 24.24
CA LEU A 5 -14.13 -5.84 25.13
C LEU A 5 -12.91 -5.38 24.34
N ILE A 6 -12.47 -6.15 23.33
CA ILE A 6 -11.41 -5.74 22.39
C ILE A 6 -11.77 -4.45 21.64
N LEU A 7 -13.02 -4.32 21.18
CA LEU A 7 -13.48 -3.14 20.46
C LEU A 7 -13.48 -1.89 21.35
N ILE A 8 -13.96 -2.00 22.59
CA ILE A 8 -13.97 -0.88 23.55
C ILE A 8 -12.54 -0.46 23.89
N THR A 9 -11.63 -1.40 24.13
CA THR A 9 -10.22 -1.11 24.39
C THR A 9 -9.57 -0.39 23.20
N ALA A 10 -9.81 -0.83 21.97
CA ALA A 10 -9.29 -0.17 20.77
C ALA A 10 -9.77 1.28 20.63
N ILE A 11 -11.06 1.54 20.93
CA ILE A 11 -11.64 2.89 20.88
C ILE A 11 -11.00 3.82 21.92
N VAL A 12 -10.79 3.34 23.15
CA VAL A 12 -10.17 4.16 24.22
C VAL A 12 -8.72 4.52 23.89
N PHE A 13 -7.95 3.59 23.30
CA PHE A 13 -6.59 3.90 22.82
C PHE A 13 -6.59 4.92 21.68
N ALA A 14 -7.58 4.90 20.79
CA ALA A 14 -7.69 5.85 19.69
C ALA A 14 -8.05 7.28 20.16
N TYR A 15 -8.78 7.45 21.27
CA TYR A 15 -9.11 8.77 21.80
C TYR A 15 -7.91 9.53 22.39
N GLN A 16 -6.91 8.81 22.92
CA GLN A 16 -5.74 9.41 23.58
C GLN A 16 -4.76 10.08 22.58
N VAL A 17 -4.84 9.76 21.29
CA VAL A 17 -3.96 10.30 20.23
C VAL A 17 -4.55 11.51 19.48
N SER A 18 -5.77 11.93 19.80
CA SER A 18 -6.53 12.91 18.99
C SER A 18 -6.17 14.39 19.22
N ASN A 19 -5.31 14.73 20.19
CA ASN A 19 -5.06 16.14 20.57
C ASN A 19 -3.60 16.62 20.40
N ALA A 20 -2.76 15.93 19.61
CA ALA A 20 -1.42 16.44 19.30
C ALA A 20 -1.48 17.43 18.13
N GLN A 21 -1.70 18.72 18.43
CA GLN A 21 -1.42 19.78 17.46
C GLN A 21 0.07 19.70 17.11
N THR A 22 0.40 19.52 15.83
CA THR A 22 1.77 19.26 15.40
C THR A 22 2.59 20.55 15.41
N GLU A 23 3.28 20.79 16.51
CA GLU A 23 4.12 21.96 16.72
C GLU A 23 5.47 21.80 16.02
N LYS A 24 6.06 22.93 15.62
CA LYS A 24 7.44 22.99 15.13
C LYS A 24 8.39 22.25 16.08
N GLY A 25 9.21 21.38 15.52
CA GLY A 25 10.19 20.57 16.25
C GLY A 25 9.66 19.21 16.72
N SER A 26 8.36 18.95 16.56
CA SER A 26 7.80 17.61 16.79
C SER A 26 8.41 16.61 15.82
N GLN A 27 8.61 15.39 16.30
CA GLN A 27 9.14 14.29 15.50
C GLN A 27 8.13 13.15 15.52
N THR A 28 7.93 12.50 14.37
CA THR A 28 7.10 11.31 14.29
C THR A 28 7.93 10.15 13.80
N LEU A 29 7.75 9.01 14.47
CA LEU A 29 8.27 7.73 14.03
C LEU A 29 7.06 6.81 13.87
N GLY A 30 6.91 6.28 12.67
CA GLY A 30 5.77 5.47 12.28
C GLY A 30 6.20 4.23 11.52
N LEU A 31 5.22 3.37 11.30
CA LEU A 31 5.32 2.24 10.39
C LEU A 31 4.19 2.38 9.37
N ASN A 32 4.51 2.29 8.09
CA ASN A 32 3.50 2.20 7.04
C ASN A 32 3.27 0.73 6.68
N PHE A 33 2.00 0.37 6.56
CA PHE A 33 1.54 -0.90 6.02
C PHE A 33 0.56 -0.59 4.90
N GLY A 34 0.73 -1.22 3.75
CA GLY A 34 -0.17 -1.03 2.62
C GLY A 34 -0.41 -2.33 1.88
N PHE A 35 -1.64 -2.45 1.41
CA PHE A 35 -2.06 -3.50 0.50
C PHE A 35 -2.77 -2.83 -0.66
N SER A 36 -2.35 -3.13 -1.89
CA SER A 36 -3.02 -2.68 -3.10
C SER A 36 -3.24 -3.84 -4.04
N SER A 37 -4.40 -3.83 -4.69
CA SER A 37 -4.77 -4.78 -5.73
C SER A 37 -5.21 -3.99 -6.96
N SER A 38 -4.66 -4.32 -8.11
CA SER A 38 -4.97 -3.69 -9.39
C SER A 38 -5.23 -4.78 -10.42
N ASN A 39 -6.36 -4.65 -11.12
CA ASN A 39 -6.73 -5.54 -12.21
C ASN A 39 -6.81 -4.72 -13.50
N SER A 40 -6.12 -5.18 -14.54
CA SER A 40 -6.17 -4.58 -15.87
C SER A 40 -6.53 -5.64 -16.91
N ASN A 41 -7.48 -5.31 -17.79
CA ASN A 41 -7.90 -6.16 -18.89
C ASN A 41 -7.44 -5.52 -20.19
N TYR A 42 -6.59 -6.24 -20.94
CA TYR A 42 -6.13 -5.82 -22.26
C TYR A 42 -6.79 -6.68 -23.32
N VAL A 43 -7.58 -6.04 -24.19
CA VAL A 43 -8.11 -6.65 -25.40
C VAL A 43 -7.37 -6.05 -26.59
N THR A 44 -6.51 -6.84 -27.21
CA THR A 44 -5.80 -6.41 -28.42
C THR A 44 -6.68 -6.74 -29.63
N VAL A 45 -7.05 -5.73 -30.43
CA VAL A 45 -7.92 -5.86 -31.63
C VAL A 45 -7.13 -6.36 -32.85
N ILE A 46 -6.20 -7.29 -32.63
CA ILE A 46 -5.48 -7.99 -33.70
C ILE A 46 -6.13 -9.38 -33.81
N PRO A 47 -6.43 -9.89 -35.02
CA PRO A 47 -7.25 -11.08 -35.23
C PRO A 47 -6.69 -12.41 -34.69
N SER A 48 -5.55 -12.40 -33.99
CA SER A 48 -4.86 -13.59 -33.47
C SER A 48 -4.38 -13.47 -32.03
N THR A 49 -4.77 -12.43 -31.28
CA THR A 49 -4.32 -12.23 -29.89
C THR A 49 -5.47 -12.46 -28.91
N SER A 50 -5.29 -13.46 -28.06
CA SER A 50 -6.16 -13.75 -26.92
C SER A 50 -6.27 -12.57 -25.95
N PRO A 51 -7.44 -12.30 -25.35
CA PRO A 51 -7.55 -11.36 -24.25
C PRO A 51 -6.59 -11.72 -23.11
N LEU A 52 -5.85 -10.72 -22.64
CA LEU A 52 -4.91 -10.83 -21.53
C LEU A 52 -5.46 -10.06 -20.33
N THR A 53 -5.67 -10.76 -19.23
CA THR A 53 -5.99 -10.15 -17.94
C THR A 53 -4.74 -10.19 -17.06
N THR A 54 -4.34 -9.04 -16.53
CA THR A 54 -3.22 -8.91 -15.61
C THR A 54 -3.76 -8.43 -14.25
N SER A 55 -3.51 -9.21 -13.21
CA SER A 55 -3.81 -8.87 -11.82
C SER A 55 -2.51 -8.69 -11.04
N ILE A 56 -2.38 -7.57 -10.34
CA ILE A 56 -1.21 -7.21 -9.54
C ILE A 56 -1.67 -6.97 -8.10
N ASN A 57 -1.18 -7.77 -7.18
CA ASN A 57 -1.40 -7.61 -5.75
C ASN A 57 -0.06 -7.25 -5.11
N SER A 58 0.02 -6.14 -4.38
CA SER A 58 1.25 -5.75 -3.69
C SER A 58 1.01 -5.47 -2.22
N PHE A 59 1.91 -5.99 -1.41
CA PHE A 59 2.01 -5.68 0.00
C PHE A 59 3.27 -4.84 0.25
N ASN A 60 3.14 -3.75 0.99
CA ASN A 60 4.26 -2.91 1.40
C ASN A 60 4.30 -2.72 2.91
N ILE A 61 5.51 -2.72 3.45
CA ILE A 61 5.78 -2.43 4.86
C ILE A 61 7.05 -1.61 4.98
N GLY A 62 7.09 -0.67 5.92
CA GLY A 62 8.24 0.18 6.06
C GLY A 62 8.22 1.08 7.29
N PRO A 63 9.39 1.47 7.83
CA PRO A 63 9.46 2.58 8.76
C PRO A 63 9.33 3.92 8.04
N THR A 64 8.72 4.87 8.76
CA THR A 64 8.59 6.26 8.33
C THR A 64 9.05 7.17 9.44
N TYR A 65 9.80 8.20 9.11
CA TYR A 65 10.20 9.24 10.05
C TYR A 65 9.87 10.61 9.48
N SER A 66 9.35 11.52 10.31
CA SER A 66 9.16 12.92 9.90
C SER A 66 9.48 13.91 11.01
N TYR A 67 9.83 15.12 10.60
CA TYR A 67 10.20 16.25 11.46
C TYR A 67 9.41 17.50 11.04
N PHE A 68 8.72 18.11 12.00
CA PHE A 68 7.95 19.33 11.78
C PHE A 68 8.87 20.56 11.73
N ILE A 69 9.09 21.10 10.53
CA ILE A 69 9.89 22.32 10.33
C ILE A 69 9.11 23.60 10.68
N ALA A 70 7.78 23.54 10.60
CA ALA A 70 6.88 24.57 11.10
C ALA A 70 5.59 23.91 11.63
N ASN A 71 4.72 24.72 12.22
CA ASN A 71 3.43 24.21 12.69
C ASN A 71 2.66 23.62 11.50
N ASN A 72 2.29 22.36 11.64
CA ASN A 72 1.59 21.56 10.63
C ASN A 72 2.36 21.36 9.31
N LEU A 73 3.67 21.64 9.26
CA LEU A 73 4.49 21.41 8.08
C LEU A 73 5.66 20.50 8.46
N ASP A 74 5.70 19.30 7.90
CA ASP A 74 6.77 18.33 8.14
C ASP A 74 7.48 17.87 6.87
N ILE A 75 8.76 17.58 7.05
CA ILE A 75 9.57 16.84 6.08
C ILE A 75 9.81 15.44 6.62
N GLY A 76 9.66 14.44 5.76
CA GLY A 76 9.77 13.05 6.14
C GLY A 76 10.56 12.22 5.14
N ALA A 77 11.04 11.09 5.63
CA ALA A 77 11.64 10.04 4.84
C ALA A 77 11.00 8.71 5.21
N SER A 78 10.81 7.86 4.22
CA SER A 78 10.31 6.51 4.40
C SER A 78 11.16 5.50 3.65
N LEU A 79 11.31 4.33 4.24
CA LEU A 79 11.87 3.16 3.59
C LEU A 79 10.77 2.12 3.51
N SER A 80 10.51 1.58 2.33
CA SER A 80 9.45 0.61 2.12
C SER A 80 9.96 -0.63 1.41
N TYR A 81 9.63 -1.79 1.95
CA TYR A 81 9.79 -3.08 1.32
C TYR A 81 8.47 -3.50 0.70
N SER A 82 8.45 -3.72 -0.62
CA SER A 82 7.26 -4.08 -1.38
C SER A 82 7.43 -5.42 -2.08
N SER A 83 6.40 -6.26 -2.00
CA SER A 83 6.34 -7.57 -2.65
C SER A 83 5.10 -7.67 -3.55
N PRO A 84 5.17 -7.16 -4.80
CA PRO A 84 4.16 -7.43 -5.80
C PRO A 84 4.14 -8.90 -6.26
N SER A 85 2.94 -9.45 -6.36
CA SER A 85 2.60 -10.69 -7.04
C SER A 85 1.75 -10.34 -8.26
N THR A 86 2.25 -10.71 -9.44
CA THR A 86 1.59 -10.48 -10.72
C THR A 86 1.10 -11.81 -11.27
N THR A 87 -0.20 -11.88 -11.54
CA THR A 87 -0.86 -13.00 -12.18
C THR A 87 -1.31 -12.58 -13.57
N ASN A 88 -0.81 -13.26 -14.60
CA ASN A 88 -1.27 -13.08 -15.97
C ASN A 88 -2.15 -14.27 -16.37
N THR A 89 -3.35 -13.98 -16.84
CA THR A 89 -4.31 -14.96 -17.34
C THR A 89 -4.55 -14.70 -18.82
N THR A 90 -4.19 -15.67 -19.66
CA THR A 90 -4.45 -15.59 -21.11
C THR A 90 -5.69 -16.41 -21.44
N GLY A 91 -6.72 -15.79 -22.01
CA GLY A 91 -7.95 -16.48 -22.40
C GLY A 91 -7.92 -16.92 -23.86
N ASN A 92 -7.64 -18.19 -24.16
CA ASN A 92 -7.74 -18.70 -25.53
C ASN A 92 -9.20 -19.12 -25.85
N ILE A 93 -9.73 -18.77 -27.02
CA ILE A 93 -11.08 -19.14 -27.51
C ILE A 93 -11.10 -20.64 -27.91
N ALA A 94 -10.60 -21.56 -27.08
CA ALA A 94 -10.78 -23.01 -27.28
C ALA A 94 -10.31 -23.87 -26.10
N THR A 95 -9.29 -23.49 -25.34
CA THR A 95 -8.66 -24.42 -24.38
C THR A 95 -7.87 -23.67 -23.31
N THR A 96 -8.12 -24.06 -22.04
CA THR A 96 -7.37 -23.83 -20.78
C THR A 96 -6.73 -22.45 -20.54
N ASN A 97 -7.20 -21.77 -19.49
CA ASN A 97 -6.58 -20.54 -18.97
C ASN A 97 -5.19 -20.85 -18.41
N ASP A 98 -4.14 -20.44 -19.11
CA ASP A 98 -2.79 -20.48 -18.57
C ASP A 98 -2.58 -19.28 -17.63
N THR A 99 -2.32 -19.58 -16.36
CA THR A 99 -2.11 -18.61 -15.29
C THR A 99 -0.68 -18.73 -14.77
N TYR A 100 0.13 -17.69 -14.96
CA TYR A 100 1.52 -17.68 -14.49
C TYR A 100 1.74 -16.61 -13.42
N PRO A 101 2.04 -16.99 -12.16
CA PRO A 101 2.41 -16.04 -11.11
C PRO A 101 3.88 -15.65 -11.24
N THR A 102 4.16 -14.35 -11.15
CA THR A 102 5.51 -13.79 -11.03
C THR A 102 5.58 -12.93 -9.78
N ASN A 103 6.58 -13.16 -8.94
CA ASN A 103 6.80 -12.40 -7.71
C ASN A 103 8.09 -11.60 -7.86
N VAL A 104 8.00 -10.29 -7.70
CA VAL A 104 9.16 -9.39 -7.70
C VAL A 104 9.20 -8.71 -6.34
N THR A 105 10.39 -8.51 -5.81
CA THR A 105 10.59 -7.82 -4.54
C THR A 105 11.40 -6.56 -4.77
N SER A 106 10.99 -5.44 -4.19
CA SER A 106 11.68 -4.15 -4.31
C SER A 106 11.76 -3.43 -2.97
N GLY A 107 12.92 -2.83 -2.67
CA GLY A 107 13.07 -1.83 -1.61
C GLY A 107 13.05 -0.42 -2.21
N ASN A 108 12.22 0.48 -1.69
CA ASN A 108 12.06 1.85 -2.16
C ASN A 108 12.33 2.84 -1.02
N PHE A 109 13.13 3.88 -1.30
CA PHE A 109 13.32 5.03 -0.41
C PHE A 109 12.58 6.24 -0.97
N THR A 110 11.79 6.92 -0.15
CA THR A 110 10.99 8.07 -0.57
C THR A 110 11.16 9.22 0.43
N GLY A 111 11.45 10.43 -0.08
CA GLY A 111 11.37 11.66 0.69
C GLY A 111 10.04 12.38 0.44
N ASN A 112 9.39 12.84 1.50
CA ASN A 112 8.06 13.48 1.44
C ASN A 112 8.09 14.85 2.14
N LEU A 113 7.31 15.80 1.63
CA LEU A 113 6.99 17.07 2.28
C LEU A 113 5.47 17.09 2.44
N ILE A 114 4.97 17.22 3.67
CA ILE A 114 3.54 17.17 3.97
C ILE A 114 3.13 18.49 4.61
N TYR A 115 2.08 19.08 4.06
CA TYR A 115 1.44 20.31 4.50
C TYR A 115 -0.08 20.14 4.37
N PRO A 116 -0.89 20.61 5.34
CA PRO A 116 -2.35 20.53 5.30
C PRO A 116 -3.00 21.42 4.22
#